data_AF-A0A397SUB3-F1
#
_entry.id   AF-A0A397SUB3-F1
#
_cell.length_a   1.000
_cell.length_b   1.000
_cell.length_c   1.000
_cell.angle_alpha   90.00
_cell.angle_beta   90.00
_cell.angle_gamma   90.00
#
_symmetry.space_group_name_H-M   'P 1'
#
loop_
_entity.id
_entity.type
_entity.pdbx_description
1 polymer ?
#
loop_
_entity_poly.entity_id
_entity_poly.type
_entity_poly.pdbx_seq_one_letter_code
_entity_poly.pdbx_strand_id
1 'polypeptide(L)'
;MLIIDRYIEEYKNNNGKLKDNEFSIFRLEDDKLKLGLHPDSLKFSDKPPPAWTQCDLVKTMVAIVKAEDQGFILEDDLIAAIGSKQVYSLIDYNYLHRRPTNKYANDIINPPEEVILTVMNQPSLRAMERLLYKISTNNSSSCF
;
A
#
# COMPACT_ATOMS: atom_id res chain seq x y z
N MET A 1 6.49 -17.79 -10.77
CA MET A 1 5.10 -17.96 -10.27
C MET A 1 4.55 -16.58 -10.01
N LEU A 2 3.48 -16.21 -10.69
CA LEU A 2 2.83 -14.91 -10.50
C LEU A 2 2.15 -14.85 -9.13
N ILE A 3 1.92 -13.64 -8.61
CA ILE A 3 1.19 -13.45 -7.33
C ILE A 3 -0.19 -14.13 -7.41
N ILE A 4 -0.84 -14.07 -8.58
CA ILE A 4 -2.15 -14.69 -8.80
C ILE A 4 -2.11 -16.22 -8.72
N ASP A 5 -1.05 -16.85 -9.22
CA ASP A 5 -0.90 -18.32 -9.16
C ASP A 5 -0.83 -18.78 -7.71
N ARG A 6 -0.03 -18.07 -6.89
CA ARG A 6 0.08 -18.35 -5.45
C ARG A 6 -1.24 -18.15 -4.73
N TYR A 7 -1.96 -17.09 -5.06
CA TYR A 7 -3.27 -16.81 -4.46
C TYR A 7 -4.29 -17.91 -4.80
N ILE A 8 -4.32 -18.37 -6.06
CA ILE A 8 -5.18 -19.47 -6.51
C ILE A 8 -4.84 -20.78 -5.79
N GLU A 9 -3.55 -21.09 -5.65
CA GLU A 9 -3.10 -22.29 -4.92
C GLU A 9 -3.51 -22.26 -3.45
N GLU A 10 -3.24 -21.16 -2.75
CA GLU A 10 -3.59 -21.00 -1.34
C GLU A 10 -5.10 -21.00 -1.12
N TYR A 11 -5.88 -20.46 -2.06
CA TYR A 11 -7.34 -20.51 -2.03
C TYR A 11 -7.86 -21.95 -2.13
N LYS A 12 -7.31 -22.74 -3.07
CA LYS A 12 -7.64 -24.17 -3.21
C LYS A 12 -7.25 -24.94 -1.94
N ASN A 13 -6.08 -24.67 -1.38
CA ASN A 13 -5.58 -25.33 -0.18
C ASN A 13 -6.38 -24.97 1.09
N ASN A 14 -7.03 -23.79 1.12
CA ASN A 14 -7.87 -23.35 2.23
C ASN A 14 -9.37 -23.63 2.00
N ASN A 15 -9.71 -24.66 1.19
CA ASN A 15 -11.09 -25.07 0.89
C ASN A 15 -11.98 -23.93 0.38
N GLY A 16 -11.42 -23.03 -0.42
CA GLY A 16 -12.14 -21.91 -1.00
C GLY A 16 -12.45 -20.77 -0.03
N LYS A 17 -11.74 -20.67 1.09
CA LYS A 17 -11.85 -19.53 2.02
C LYS A 17 -10.94 -18.38 1.60
N LEU A 18 -11.52 -17.20 1.41
CA LEU A 18 -10.80 -15.95 1.14
C LEU A 18 -10.71 -15.14 2.43
N LYS A 19 -9.63 -15.31 3.17
CA LYS A 19 -9.26 -14.40 4.23
C LYS A 19 -7.91 -13.81 3.88
N ASP A 20 -7.93 -12.60 3.34
CA ASP A 20 -6.73 -11.94 2.81
C ASP A 20 -5.57 -11.93 3.82
N ASN A 21 -5.85 -11.83 5.12
CA ASN A 21 -4.87 -11.88 6.20
C ASN A 21 -4.28 -13.27 6.51
N GLU A 22 -4.79 -14.34 5.92
CA GLU A 22 -4.30 -15.72 6.08
C GLU A 22 -3.37 -16.15 4.93
N PHE A 23 -3.35 -15.41 3.80
CA PHE A 23 -2.50 -15.71 2.64
C PHE A 23 -1.03 -15.33 2.88
N SER A 24 -0.11 -16.04 2.23
CA SER A 24 1.32 -15.71 2.31
C SER A 24 1.63 -14.34 1.71
N ILE A 25 0.84 -13.90 0.72
CA ILE A 25 0.95 -12.56 0.14
C ILE A 25 0.74 -11.49 1.21
N PHE A 26 -0.23 -11.65 2.10
CA PHE A 26 -0.40 -10.71 3.20
C PHE A 26 0.82 -10.64 4.11
N ARG A 27 1.46 -11.77 4.44
CA ARG A 27 2.69 -11.75 5.25
C ARG A 27 3.82 -11.00 4.54
N LEU A 28 3.96 -11.18 3.23
CA LEU A 28 4.94 -10.45 2.43
C LEU A 28 4.68 -8.94 2.42
N GLU A 29 3.43 -8.54 2.22
CA GLU A 29 3.03 -7.13 2.26
C GLU A 29 3.22 -6.53 3.66
N ASP A 30 2.87 -7.28 4.71
CA ASP A 30 3.06 -6.88 6.11
C ASP A 30 4.54 -6.70 6.47
N ASP A 31 5.41 -7.64 6.08
CA ASP A 31 6.85 -7.53 6.31
C ASP A 31 7.46 -6.38 5.51
N LYS A 32 7.02 -6.18 4.26
CA LYS A 32 7.42 -5.04 3.43
C LYS A 32 7.04 -3.71 4.06
N LEU A 33 5.82 -3.59 4.61
CA LEU A 33 5.37 -2.37 5.28
C LEU A 33 6.15 -2.10 6.57
N LYS A 34 6.43 -3.13 7.39
CA LYS A 34 7.28 -2.99 8.58
C LYS A 34 8.67 -2.48 8.23
N LEU A 35 9.30 -3.02 7.19
CA LEU A 35 10.59 -2.53 6.71
C LEU A 35 10.49 -1.10 6.18
N GLY A 36 9.37 -0.76 5.51
CA GLY A 36 9.07 0.58 5.00
C GLY A 36 8.94 1.66 6.08
N LEU A 37 8.58 1.28 7.31
CA LEU A 37 8.59 2.20 8.46
C LEU A 37 10.02 2.60 8.89
N HIS A 38 11.03 1.87 8.41
CA HIS A 38 12.44 2.14 8.68
C HIS A 38 13.19 2.33 7.35
N PRO A 39 12.90 3.39 6.57
CA PRO A 39 13.42 3.58 5.22
C PRO A 39 14.96 3.53 5.14
N ASP A 40 15.67 4.03 6.16
CA ASP A 40 17.14 3.99 6.23
C ASP A 40 17.73 2.56 6.23
N SER A 41 16.92 1.57 6.62
CA SER A 41 17.31 0.15 6.63
C SER A 41 17.15 -0.54 5.27
N LEU A 42 16.47 0.10 4.32
CA LEU A 42 16.19 -0.45 2.99
C LEU A 42 17.42 -0.31 2.08
N LYS A 43 18.36 -1.26 2.18
CA LYS A 43 19.51 -1.35 1.27
C LYS A 43 19.14 -2.17 0.03
N PHE A 44 18.53 -1.56 -0.97
CA PHE A 44 18.36 -2.20 -2.28
C PHE A 44 19.40 -1.68 -3.27
N SER A 45 20.10 -2.60 -3.94
CA SER A 45 21.17 -2.30 -4.92
C SER A 45 20.69 -1.43 -6.07
N ASP A 46 19.43 -1.59 -6.50
CA ASP A 46 18.98 -1.11 -7.81
C ASP A 46 17.96 0.04 -7.74
N LYS A 47 17.65 0.54 -6.54
CA LYS A 47 16.70 1.65 -6.34
C LYS A 47 17.39 2.87 -5.74
N PRO A 48 16.97 4.09 -6.10
CA PRO A 48 17.39 5.28 -5.38
C PRO A 48 17.06 5.17 -3.89
N PRO A 49 17.84 5.82 -2.99
CA PRO A 49 17.52 5.83 -1.57
C PRO A 49 16.08 6.28 -1.32
N PRO A 50 15.36 5.64 -0.38
CA PRO A 50 14.02 6.07 0.02
C PRO A 50 14.00 7.55 0.37
N ALA A 51 13.03 8.28 -0.17
CA ALA A 51 12.85 9.69 0.13
C ALA A 51 11.78 9.96 1.20
N TRP A 52 10.96 8.95 1.51
CA TRP A 52 9.89 9.06 2.52
C TRP A 52 10.44 8.84 3.93
N THR A 53 9.81 9.48 4.90
CA THR A 53 10.01 9.23 6.34
C THR A 53 8.99 8.23 6.85
N GLN A 54 9.21 7.70 8.07
CA GLN A 54 8.21 6.85 8.74
C GLN A 54 6.81 7.51 8.76
N CYS A 55 6.73 8.81 9.07
CA CYS A 55 5.44 9.50 9.12
C CYS A 55 4.78 9.63 7.74
N ASP A 56 5.55 9.77 6.66
CA ASP A 56 5.00 9.85 5.31
C ASP A 56 4.34 8.53 4.90
N LEU A 57 4.96 7.40 5.22
CA LEU A 57 4.35 6.09 4.99
C LEU A 57 3.10 5.90 5.86
N VAL A 58 3.12 6.32 7.13
CA VAL A 58 1.94 6.25 8.01
C VAL A 58 0.79 7.09 7.47
N LYS A 59 1.04 8.34 7.06
CA LYS A 59 0.03 9.21 6.44
C LYS A 59 -0.54 8.59 5.17
N THR A 60 0.31 7.98 4.35
CA THR A 60 -0.10 7.25 3.14
C THR A 60 -1.04 6.09 3.49
N MET A 61 -0.66 5.24 4.45
CA MET A 61 -1.52 4.12 4.90
C MET A 61 -2.87 4.62 5.42
N VAL A 62 -2.88 5.70 6.21
CA VAL A 62 -4.12 6.31 6.71
C VAL A 62 -5.00 6.80 5.57
N ALA A 63 -4.44 7.48 4.58
CA ALA A 63 -5.19 7.98 3.42
C ALA A 63 -5.81 6.82 2.63
N ILE A 64 -5.05 5.77 2.37
CA ILE A 64 -5.51 4.57 1.66
C ILE A 64 -6.62 3.84 2.43
N VAL A 65 -6.43 3.58 3.72
CA VAL A 65 -7.43 2.87 4.54
C VAL A 65 -8.72 3.66 4.67
N LYS A 66 -8.65 4.99 4.83
CA LYS A 66 -9.84 5.85 4.83
C LYS A 66 -10.58 5.86 3.49
N ALA A 67 -9.86 5.55 2.41
CA ALA A 67 -10.38 5.50 1.06
C ALA A 67 -10.78 4.08 0.61
N GLU A 68 -10.89 3.10 1.52
CA GLU A 68 -11.21 1.70 1.18
C GLU A 68 -12.48 1.59 0.32
N ASP A 69 -13.56 2.29 0.71
CA ASP A 69 -14.85 2.22 0.01
C ASP A 69 -14.78 2.71 -1.44
N GLN A 70 -13.90 3.69 -1.74
CA GLN A 70 -13.68 4.19 -3.10
C GLN A 70 -12.56 3.43 -3.84
N GLY A 71 -11.64 2.80 -3.11
CA GLY A 71 -10.55 1.98 -3.64
C GLY A 71 -9.33 2.74 -4.17
N PHE A 72 -9.32 4.08 -4.11
CA PHE A 72 -8.21 4.92 -4.58
C PHE A 72 -8.06 6.23 -3.80
N ILE A 73 -6.92 6.90 -3.95
CA ILE A 73 -6.72 8.31 -3.55
C ILE A 73 -6.19 9.12 -4.72
N LEU A 74 -6.36 10.44 -4.71
CA LEU A 74 -5.77 11.32 -5.72
C LEU A 74 -4.26 11.48 -5.46
N GLU A 75 -3.47 11.47 -6.53
CA GLU A 75 -2.02 11.69 -6.43
C GLU A 75 -1.71 13.08 -5.86
N ASP A 76 -2.38 14.11 -6.36
CA ASP A 76 -2.16 15.50 -5.94
C ASP A 76 -2.46 15.74 -4.45
N ASP A 77 -3.50 15.09 -3.91
CA ASP A 77 -3.83 15.17 -2.49
C ASP A 77 -2.73 14.56 -1.62
N LEU A 78 -2.16 13.42 -2.04
CA LEU A 78 -1.06 12.80 -1.32
C LEU A 78 0.22 13.64 -1.46
N ILE A 79 0.49 14.21 -2.64
CA ILE A 79 1.61 15.12 -2.86
C ILE A 79 1.50 16.34 -1.95
N ALA A 80 0.31 16.91 -1.78
CA ALA A 80 0.10 18.02 -0.85
C ALA A 80 0.36 17.62 0.61
N ALA A 81 0.12 16.36 0.99
CA ALA A 81 0.28 15.87 2.35
C ALA A 81 1.72 15.50 2.74
N ILE A 82 2.50 14.93 1.81
CA ILE A 82 3.84 14.38 2.11
C ILE A 82 4.95 14.84 1.16
N GLY A 83 4.62 15.55 0.07
CA GLY A 83 5.58 16.00 -0.94
C GLY A 83 5.73 15.04 -2.13
N SER A 84 5.99 15.60 -3.30
CA SER A 84 6.06 14.83 -4.56
C SER A 84 7.21 13.82 -4.57
N LYS A 85 8.38 14.20 -4.06
CA LYS A 85 9.55 13.31 -3.97
C LYS A 85 9.23 12.06 -3.14
N GLN A 86 8.49 12.22 -2.05
CA GLN A 86 8.08 11.15 -1.15
C GLN A 86 7.08 10.21 -1.84
N VAL A 87 6.06 10.77 -2.50
CA VAL A 87 5.06 10.01 -3.27
C VAL A 87 5.72 9.15 -4.34
N TYR A 88 6.58 9.74 -5.18
CA TYR A 88 7.26 9.00 -6.24
C TYR A 88 8.19 7.91 -5.69
N SER A 89 8.87 8.18 -4.56
CA SER A 89 9.69 7.16 -3.91
C SER A 89 8.85 5.99 -3.37
N LEU A 90 7.64 6.24 -2.83
CA LEU A 90 6.73 5.17 -2.42
C LEU A 90 6.24 4.34 -3.62
N ILE A 91 6.02 4.98 -4.77
CA ILE A 91 5.66 4.29 -6.03
C ILE A 91 6.83 3.43 -6.53
N ASP A 92 8.06 3.96 -6.56
CA ASP A 92 9.25 3.22 -6.98
C ASP A 92 9.50 1.96 -6.12
N TYR A 93 9.09 2.03 -4.84
CA TYR A 93 9.17 0.91 -3.90
C TYR A 93 7.93 0.00 -3.92
N ASN A 94 7.00 0.22 -4.84
CA ASN A 94 5.75 -0.53 -5.02
C ASN A 94 4.85 -0.50 -3.77
N TYR A 95 4.92 0.54 -2.93
CA TYR A 95 3.94 0.70 -1.84
C TYR A 95 2.60 1.19 -2.39
N LEU A 96 2.63 1.89 -3.52
CA LEU A 96 1.47 2.40 -4.24
C LEU A 96 1.56 2.01 -5.71
N HIS A 97 0.40 1.75 -6.31
CA HIS A 97 0.26 1.59 -7.75
C HIS A 97 -0.33 2.87 -8.34
N ARG A 98 0.48 3.56 -9.17
CA ARG A 98 0.08 4.78 -9.87
C ARG A 98 -0.68 4.45 -11.15
N ARG A 99 -1.86 5.05 -11.32
CA ARG A 99 -2.70 4.92 -12.53
C ARG A 99 -2.83 6.29 -13.19
N PRO A 100 -2.02 6.58 -14.23
CA PRO A 100 -2.00 7.90 -14.88
C PRO A 100 -3.23 8.20 -15.73
N THR A 101 -3.98 7.16 -16.10
CA THR A 101 -5.22 7.29 -16.87
C THR A 101 -6.22 6.27 -16.39
N ASN A 102 -7.47 6.72 -16.21
CA ASN A 102 -8.54 5.87 -15.72
C ASN A 102 -9.59 5.54 -16.78
N LYS A 103 -9.29 5.87 -18.05
CA LYS A 103 -10.15 5.55 -19.21
C LYS A 103 -10.50 4.06 -19.34
N TYR A 104 -9.72 3.19 -18.70
CA TYR A 104 -9.91 1.74 -18.70
C TYR A 104 -9.93 1.14 -17.29
N ALA A 105 -10.19 1.97 -16.26
CA ALA A 105 -10.29 1.51 -14.87
C ALA A 105 -11.67 0.91 -14.58
N ASN A 106 -11.95 -0.24 -15.19
CA ASN A 106 -13.24 -0.94 -15.06
C ASN A 106 -13.48 -1.51 -13.64
N ASP A 107 -12.43 -1.56 -12.84
CA ASP A 107 -12.42 -1.99 -11.44
C ASP A 107 -12.79 -0.88 -10.45
N ILE A 108 -12.96 0.36 -10.92
CA ILE A 108 -13.29 1.52 -10.08
C ILE A 108 -14.64 2.10 -10.50
N ILE A 109 -15.49 2.40 -9.53
CA ILE A 109 -16.78 3.05 -9.76
C ILE A 109 -16.54 4.55 -9.98
N ASN A 110 -16.98 5.09 -11.12
CA ASN A 110 -16.87 6.51 -11.48
C ASN A 110 -15.44 7.06 -11.31
N PRO A 111 -14.44 6.52 -12.02
CA PRO A 111 -13.08 6.95 -11.84
C PRO A 111 -12.89 8.43 -12.26
N PRO A 112 -12.07 9.19 -11.53
CA PRO A 112 -11.76 10.58 -11.87
C PRO A 112 -10.91 10.68 -13.15
N GLU A 113 -10.81 11.88 -13.73
CA GLU A 113 -9.88 12.13 -14.85
C GLU A 113 -8.43 12.29 -14.37
N GLU A 114 -8.27 12.64 -13.09
CA GLU A 114 -7.02 12.86 -12.39
C GLU A 114 -6.22 11.57 -12.16
N VAL A 115 -4.93 11.72 -11.88
CA VAL A 115 -4.06 10.59 -11.55
C VAL A 115 -4.44 10.05 -10.17
N ILE A 116 -4.64 8.73 -10.10
CA ILE A 116 -4.98 8.06 -8.86
C ILE A 116 -3.89 7.09 -8.41
N LEU A 117 -3.86 6.86 -7.10
CA LEU A 117 -3.00 5.90 -6.43
C LEU A 117 -3.87 4.84 -5.78
N THR A 118 -3.49 3.58 -5.96
CA THR A 118 -4.18 2.40 -5.43
C THR A 118 -3.19 1.51 -4.67
N VAL A 119 -3.70 0.58 -3.87
CA VAL A 119 -2.86 -0.51 -3.33
C VAL A 119 -2.44 -1.48 -4.44
N MET A 120 -1.32 -2.17 -4.25
CA MET A 120 -0.87 -3.19 -5.21
C MET A 120 -1.83 -4.38 -5.28
N ASN A 121 -2.49 -4.71 -4.17
CA ASN A 121 -3.44 -5.81 -4.03
C ASN A 121 -4.22 -5.68 -2.69
N GLN A 122 -5.31 -6.43 -2.54
CA GLN A 122 -6.13 -6.45 -1.32
C GLN A 122 -5.35 -6.86 -0.04
N PRO A 123 -4.47 -7.88 -0.07
CA PRO A 123 -3.58 -8.17 1.06
C PRO A 123 -2.73 -6.97 1.52
N SER A 124 -2.26 -6.10 0.62
CA SER A 124 -1.56 -4.86 1.01
C SER A 124 -2.45 -3.96 1.86
N LEU A 125 -3.73 -3.76 1.49
CA LEU A 125 -4.67 -2.96 2.27
C LEU A 125 -4.85 -3.53 3.69
N ARG A 126 -5.09 -4.84 3.80
CA ARG A 126 -5.22 -5.53 5.11
C ARG A 126 -3.96 -5.45 5.96
N ALA A 127 -2.80 -5.49 5.32
CA ALA A 127 -1.54 -5.30 6.02
C ALA A 127 -1.38 -3.86 6.56
N MET A 128 -1.81 -2.84 5.80
CA MET A 128 -1.84 -1.44 6.26
C MET A 128 -2.76 -1.26 7.46
N GLU A 129 -3.99 -1.79 7.42
CA GLU A 129 -4.95 -1.74 8.54
C GLU A 129 -4.37 -2.34 9.82
N ARG A 130 -3.80 -3.54 9.71
CA ARG A 130 -3.19 -4.25 10.84
C ARG A 130 -2.03 -3.47 11.44
N LEU A 131 -1.19 -2.88 10.58
CA LEU A 131 -0.03 -2.12 11.02
C LEU A 131 -0.44 -0.81 11.69
N LEU A 132 -1.43 -0.09 11.13
CA LEU A 132 -2.00 1.11 11.75
C LEU A 132 -2.63 0.81 13.10
N TYR A 133 -3.38 -0.29 13.22
CA TYR A 133 -3.92 -0.75 14.50
C TYR A 133 -2.80 -1.00 15.53
N LYS A 134 -1.72 -1.66 15.11
CA LYS A 134 -0.57 -1.91 16.00
C LYS A 134 0.14 -0.62 16.43
N ILE A 135 0.28 0.36 15.53
CA ILE A 135 0.90 1.66 15.83
C ILE A 135 0.04 2.43 16.84
N SER A 136 -1.28 2.48 16.63
CA SER A 136 -2.19 3.20 17.53
C SER A 136 -2.25 2.59 18.93
N THR A 137 -2.16 1.26 19.06
CA THR A 137 -2.15 0.57 20.35
C THR A 137 -0.86 0.74 21.15
N ASN A 138 0.26 1.08 20.50
CA ASN A 138 1.57 1.16 21.14
C ASN A 138 1.89 2.55 21.72
N ASN A 139 0.96 3.52 21.73
CA ASN A 139 1.15 4.91 22.19
C ASN A 139 2.39 5.61 21.60
N SER A 140 2.92 5.10 20.49
CA SER A 140 4.19 5.53 19.90
C SER A 140 3.98 5.90 18.44
N SER A 141 3.33 7.05 18.20
CA SER A 141 3.56 7.76 16.94
C SER A 141 3.17 9.22 17.03
N SER A 142 4.17 10.09 16.90
CA SER A 142 4.06 11.54 16.63
C SER A 142 3.63 11.85 15.18
N CYS A 143 3.02 10.89 14.49
CA CYS A 143 2.75 10.95 13.04
C CYS A 143 1.26 11.06 12.70
N PHE A 144 0.36 10.93 13.69
CA PHE A 144 -1.07 11.16 13.55
C PHE A 144 -1.40 12.65 13.69
#